data_AF-A0A537I4A5-F1
#
_entry.id   AF-A0A537I4A5-F1
#
_cell.length_a   1.000
_cell.length_b   1.000
_cell.length_c   1.000
_cell.angle_alpha   90.00
_cell.angle_beta   90.00
_cell.angle_gamma   90.00
#
_symmetry.space_group_name_H-M   'P 1'
#
loop_
_entity.id
_entity.type
_entity.pdbx_description
1 polymer ?
#
loop_
_entity_poly.entity_id
_entity_poly.type
_entity_poly.pdbx_seq_one_letter_code
_entity_poly.pdbx_strand_id
1 'polypeptide(L)'
;MKFLRGISFFVLLFISIATNAQDTVRYTGKTLSNVDYHHGQLSPAIGVHNIQTMRTNRADNNNTTSWTYNHAPMLAYWNNAFYLEYLSNPVGEHVAPGQTLLQTSKDGYNWSNPVVIFPPYKIPDGFVKEGKKDTAKNDYAVMHQRVGFYTSKNKSLYALAYYGIALAKGDDPNDGNGIGRVIREIKADGSFGPIFFLRYNHAFNEKNTLYPFYKSSGDKNLIAACEEILATPLLMMQTVEEGDRNDPLIPLQKDFKAFNYYHLPNGNVVGLWKYALTSISKNEGKTWLYNPTRAPGFVNANAKIWGQKTSDKKYATVYNPSEFRWPLALSISDDGLKYKNLLLVNGEITSLRYGGAYKSYGPQYVRGIQEMDGTPPGGNMWVTYSMNKEDIWVSKIPIPVKDKELKHVDDNFSDATVINKWNLYSPLWCRTVVQDKKLSLADSDPFDYAKAERIFPNSKKVSVEFAITPQQKDFGALEIEIVDAKGTPCLRLMFDSTGNILTKQGYRNKSLGKYSAGETVTMSVELNTTTRFYTVIINGGKPNNNLCFAPVESVERIVFRTGNTRRFPDADTPTDQDYDLPDADRRDKEAVYQVHYLKTKAL
;
A
#
# COMPACT_ATOMS: atom_id res chain seq x y z
N MET A 1 8.50 30.02 82.55
CA MET A 1 8.03 31.43 82.48
C MET A 1 7.73 31.75 81.02
N LYS A 2 6.47 32.09 80.70
CA LYS A 2 5.96 32.83 79.50
C LYS A 2 6.41 32.35 78.10
N PHE A 3 5.52 31.69 77.34
CA PHE A 3 4.58 32.24 76.32
C PHE A 3 5.21 32.63 74.95
N LEU A 4 4.65 32.04 73.88
CA LEU A 4 4.28 32.58 72.54
C LEU A 4 4.75 31.67 71.38
N ARG A 5 3.81 30.95 70.74
CA ARG A 5 3.06 31.29 69.50
C ARG A 5 3.86 31.10 68.22
N GLY A 6 3.35 30.20 67.36
CA GLY A 6 3.75 30.08 65.96
C GLY A 6 3.17 28.84 65.29
N ILE A 7 1.85 28.73 65.17
CA ILE A 7 1.21 27.75 64.29
C ILE A 7 1.17 28.37 62.90
N SER A 8 2.09 27.96 62.02
CA SER A 8 2.01 28.26 60.59
C SER A 8 1.11 27.23 59.91
N PHE A 9 -0.07 27.66 59.50
CA PHE A 9 -0.95 26.91 58.61
C PHE A 9 -0.37 26.96 57.19
N PHE A 10 0.20 25.85 56.72
CA PHE A 10 0.58 25.70 55.30
C PHE A 10 -0.66 25.27 54.53
N VAL A 11 -1.34 26.23 53.89
CA VAL A 11 -2.37 25.94 52.88
C VAL A 11 -1.65 25.54 51.60
N LEU A 12 -1.56 24.24 51.32
CA LEU A 12 -1.17 23.74 49.99
C LEU A 12 -2.33 24.02 49.02
N LEU A 13 -2.20 25.10 48.24
CA LEU A 13 -3.03 25.33 47.08
C LEU A 13 -2.65 24.29 46.01
N PHE A 14 -3.42 23.21 45.89
CA PHE A 14 -3.38 22.35 44.71
C PHE A 14 -3.97 23.14 43.53
N ILE A 15 -3.11 23.85 42.79
CA ILE A 15 -3.46 24.35 41.47
C ILE A 15 -3.55 23.11 40.57
N SER A 16 -4.77 22.63 40.34
CA SER A 16 -5.06 21.68 39.29
C SER A 16 -4.78 22.37 37.95
N ILE A 17 -3.56 22.25 37.45
CA ILE A 17 -3.24 22.56 36.05
C ILE A 17 -4.03 21.53 35.24
N ALA A 18 -5.18 21.96 34.71
CA ALA A 18 -5.84 21.22 33.65
C ALA A 18 -4.86 21.14 32.49
N THR A 19 -4.15 20.03 32.37
CA THR A 19 -3.39 19.69 31.19
C THR A 19 -4.41 19.54 30.07
N ASN A 20 -4.61 20.60 29.29
CA ASN A 20 -5.35 20.50 28.04
C ASN A 20 -4.62 19.46 27.20
N ALA A 21 -5.20 18.27 27.08
CA ALA A 21 -4.69 17.22 26.22
C ALA A 21 -4.49 17.84 24.83
N GLN A 22 -3.24 17.89 24.38
CA GLN A 22 -2.88 18.49 23.11
C GLN A 22 -3.79 17.93 22.02
N ASP A 23 -4.55 18.81 21.36
CA ASP A 23 -5.54 18.39 20.37
C ASP A 23 -4.84 18.02 19.06
N THR A 24 -4.38 16.77 18.97
CA THR A 24 -3.62 16.22 17.84
C THR A 24 -4.25 14.93 17.33
N VAL A 25 -3.81 14.48 16.15
CA VAL A 25 -4.09 13.15 15.61
C VAL A 25 -3.76 12.09 16.65
N ARG A 26 -4.71 11.19 16.90
CA ARG A 26 -4.58 10.06 17.81
C ARG A 26 -5.48 8.90 17.38
N TYR A 27 -5.03 7.69 17.67
CA TYR A 27 -5.84 6.49 17.54
C TYR A 27 -6.45 6.15 18.90
N THR A 28 -7.78 6.08 18.96
CA THR A 28 -8.56 5.76 20.17
C THR A 28 -9.24 4.40 20.09
N GLY A 29 -9.03 3.66 18.98
CA GLY A 29 -9.49 2.28 18.86
C GLY A 29 -8.72 1.34 19.78
N LYS A 30 -9.24 0.12 19.97
CA LYS A 30 -8.61 -0.93 20.80
C LYS A 30 -8.04 -2.09 19.99
N THR A 31 -8.29 -2.12 18.69
CA THR A 31 -7.77 -3.15 17.79
C THR A 31 -6.28 -2.96 17.59
N LEU A 32 -5.52 -4.05 17.71
CA LEU A 32 -4.07 -4.11 17.48
C LEU A 32 -3.78 -5.16 16.41
N SER A 33 -2.73 -4.92 15.64
CA SER A 33 -2.23 -5.88 14.65
C SER A 33 -1.32 -6.91 15.32
N ASN A 34 -1.55 -8.19 15.06
CA ASN A 34 -0.66 -9.27 15.48
C ASN A 34 0.43 -9.52 14.43
N VAL A 35 1.70 -9.33 14.80
CA VAL A 35 2.86 -9.40 13.90
C VAL A 35 3.11 -10.79 13.33
N ASP A 36 2.68 -11.86 14.02
CA ASP A 36 2.87 -13.26 13.59
C ASP A 36 2.01 -13.64 12.38
N TYR A 37 1.10 -12.76 11.97
CA TYR A 37 0.21 -12.96 10.83
C TYR A 37 0.40 -11.82 9.84
N HIS A 38 0.63 -12.15 8.56
CA HIS A 38 0.78 -11.13 7.50
C HIS A 38 -0.40 -10.15 7.45
N HIS A 39 -1.61 -10.65 7.70
CA HIS A 39 -2.85 -9.86 7.75
C HIS A 39 -3.15 -9.23 9.12
N GLY A 40 -2.23 -9.35 10.09
CA GLY A 40 -2.36 -8.71 11.41
C GLY A 40 -3.51 -9.23 12.29
N GLN A 41 -4.17 -10.32 11.90
CA GLN A 41 -5.49 -10.72 12.43
C GLN A 41 -6.56 -9.61 12.37
N LEU A 42 -6.44 -8.70 11.41
CA LEU A 42 -7.39 -7.61 11.19
C LEU A 42 -8.52 -8.06 10.25
N SER A 43 -9.77 -7.70 10.57
CA SER A 43 -10.88 -7.80 9.61
C SER A 43 -10.66 -6.81 8.45
N PRO A 44 -10.98 -7.19 7.20
CA PRO A 44 -10.77 -6.31 6.05
C PRO A 44 -11.84 -5.23 5.96
N ALA A 45 -11.43 -4.07 5.45
CA ALA A 45 -12.39 -3.10 4.94
C ALA A 45 -13.08 -3.73 3.72
N ILE A 46 -14.41 -3.78 3.72
CA ILE A 46 -15.20 -4.47 2.69
C ILE A 46 -14.96 -3.81 1.32
N GLY A 47 -14.72 -4.65 0.32
CA GLY A 47 -14.63 -4.20 -1.07
C GLY A 47 -13.28 -3.62 -1.47
N VAL A 48 -12.23 -3.85 -0.67
CA VAL A 48 -10.87 -3.43 -1.04
C VAL A 48 -10.34 -4.32 -2.16
N HIS A 49 -9.87 -3.70 -3.24
CA HIS A 49 -9.24 -4.41 -4.35
C HIS A 49 -7.75 -4.03 -4.37
N ASN A 50 -6.87 -4.99 -4.13
CA ASN A 50 -5.43 -4.85 -4.22
C ASN A 50 -4.97 -5.32 -5.60
N ILE A 51 -4.37 -4.42 -6.38
CA ILE A 51 -4.09 -4.59 -7.80
C ILE A 51 -2.60 -4.37 -8.02
N GLN A 52 -1.89 -5.39 -8.50
CA GLN A 52 -0.51 -5.23 -8.93
C GLN A 52 -0.50 -4.49 -10.28
N THR A 53 0.33 -3.46 -10.36
CA THR A 53 0.45 -2.58 -11.54
C THR A 53 1.73 -2.86 -12.31
N MET A 54 2.78 -3.28 -11.61
CA MET A 54 4.04 -3.74 -12.18
C MET A 54 4.57 -4.91 -11.36
N ARG A 55 4.99 -5.97 -12.06
CA ARG A 55 5.68 -7.14 -11.53
C ARG A 55 7.06 -7.18 -12.18
N THR A 56 8.14 -7.12 -11.41
CA THR A 56 9.49 -7.19 -11.98
C THR A 56 9.85 -8.62 -12.38
N ASN A 57 10.63 -8.74 -13.46
CA ASN A 57 11.21 -9.99 -13.94
C ASN A 57 12.54 -9.72 -14.66
N ARG A 58 13.67 -10.25 -14.17
CA ARG A 58 15.00 -9.99 -14.76
C ARG A 58 15.16 -10.58 -16.16
N ALA A 59 14.37 -11.59 -16.51
CA ALA A 59 14.37 -12.15 -17.86
C ALA A 59 13.72 -11.22 -18.92
N ASP A 60 13.09 -10.12 -18.50
CA ASP A 60 12.54 -9.15 -19.44
C ASP A 60 13.65 -8.37 -20.18
N ASN A 61 13.49 -8.21 -21.49
CA ASN A 61 14.46 -7.51 -22.35
C ASN A 61 14.34 -5.97 -22.30
N ASN A 62 13.99 -5.39 -21.15
CA ASN A 62 13.87 -3.93 -20.98
C ASN A 62 14.19 -3.49 -19.54
N ASN A 63 14.70 -2.27 -19.36
CA ASN A 63 15.09 -1.74 -18.04
C ASN A 63 13.92 -1.26 -17.16
N THR A 64 12.68 -1.28 -17.65
CA THR A 64 11.50 -0.79 -16.91
C THR A 64 10.81 -1.88 -16.09
N THR A 65 11.04 -3.15 -16.45
CA THR A 65 10.52 -4.31 -15.73
C THR A 65 11.61 -5.29 -15.30
N SER A 66 12.82 -5.25 -15.89
CA SER A 66 13.96 -6.10 -15.45
C SER A 66 14.72 -5.56 -14.24
N TRP A 67 14.56 -4.28 -13.91
CA TRP A 67 15.14 -3.69 -12.71
C TRP A 67 14.32 -4.10 -11.49
N THR A 68 14.98 -4.71 -10.50
CA THR A 68 14.30 -5.43 -9.41
C THR A 68 14.21 -4.66 -8.10
N TYR A 69 14.67 -3.41 -8.06
CA TYR A 69 14.35 -2.48 -6.98
C TYR A 69 13.38 -1.43 -7.52
N ASN A 70 12.15 -1.43 -7.01
CA ASN A 70 11.10 -0.51 -7.42
C ASN A 70 10.36 -0.02 -6.17
N HIS A 71 10.36 1.30 -5.94
CA HIS A 71 9.92 1.82 -4.65
C HIS A 71 9.40 3.26 -4.70
N ALA A 72 8.97 3.74 -3.53
CA ALA A 72 8.48 5.09 -3.28
C ALA A 72 7.46 5.62 -4.29
N PRO A 73 6.34 4.91 -4.52
CA PRO A 73 5.36 5.32 -5.51
C PRO A 73 4.59 6.59 -5.10
N MET A 74 4.14 7.35 -6.10
CA MET A 74 3.33 8.56 -6.02
C MET A 74 2.12 8.44 -6.94
N LEU A 75 0.99 9.03 -6.57
CA LEU A 75 -0.27 8.89 -7.32
C LEU A 75 -0.92 10.24 -7.56
N ALA A 76 -1.40 10.46 -8.77
CA ALA A 76 -2.25 11.61 -9.15
C ALA A 76 -3.42 11.13 -10.01
N TYR A 77 -4.46 11.97 -10.12
CA TYR A 77 -5.56 11.79 -11.06
C TYR A 77 -5.77 13.06 -11.86
N TRP A 78 -5.54 12.99 -13.17
CA TRP A 78 -5.61 14.15 -14.05
C TRP A 78 -6.14 13.74 -15.42
N ASN A 79 -6.85 14.65 -16.10
CA ASN A 79 -7.35 14.42 -17.46
C ASN A 79 -7.99 13.03 -17.68
N ASN A 80 -8.88 12.64 -16.75
CA ASN A 80 -9.57 11.35 -16.74
C ASN A 80 -8.64 10.12 -16.73
N ALA A 81 -7.50 10.19 -16.05
CA ALA A 81 -6.57 9.08 -15.86
C ALA A 81 -5.86 9.17 -14.51
N PHE A 82 -5.53 8.01 -13.95
CA PHE A 82 -4.52 7.86 -12.92
C PHE A 82 -3.12 7.97 -13.53
N TYR A 83 -2.22 8.59 -12.78
CA TYR A 83 -0.79 8.66 -13.05
C TYR A 83 -0.05 8.11 -11.83
N LEU A 84 0.76 7.10 -12.04
CA LEU A 84 1.52 6.38 -11.00
C LEU A 84 3.00 6.48 -11.32
N GLU A 85 3.72 7.27 -10.53
CA GLU A 85 5.17 7.41 -10.61
C GLU A 85 5.83 6.51 -9.55
N TYR A 86 6.96 5.90 -9.85
CA TYR A 86 7.83 5.26 -8.87
C TYR A 86 9.29 5.28 -9.31
N LEU A 87 10.22 5.21 -8.37
CA LEU A 87 11.65 5.15 -8.67
C LEU A 87 12.12 3.69 -8.79
N SER A 88 13.18 3.49 -9.57
CA SER A 88 13.71 2.17 -9.87
C SER A 88 15.24 2.18 -9.98
N ASN A 89 15.87 1.11 -9.48
CA ASN A 89 17.29 0.81 -9.60
C ASN A 89 17.46 -0.66 -10.05
N PRO A 90 18.59 -1.05 -10.67
CA PRO A 90 18.78 -2.39 -11.22
C PRO A 90 18.53 -3.52 -10.22
N VAL A 91 19.03 -3.40 -8.99
CA VAL A 91 19.04 -4.51 -8.02
C VAL A 91 18.59 -4.12 -6.61
N GLY A 92 19.06 -2.98 -6.08
CA GLY A 92 18.84 -2.59 -4.69
C GLY A 92 18.82 -1.09 -4.48
N GLU A 93 18.42 -0.69 -3.27
CA GLU A 93 18.36 0.70 -2.86
C GLU A 93 19.74 1.36 -2.96
N HIS A 94 19.79 2.56 -3.54
CA HIS A 94 21.00 3.36 -3.74
C HIS A 94 22.08 2.70 -4.62
N VAL A 95 21.76 1.62 -5.34
CA VAL A 95 22.64 1.03 -6.36
C VAL A 95 22.34 1.69 -7.71
N ALA A 96 23.23 2.58 -8.16
CA ALA A 96 23.09 3.28 -9.44
C ALA A 96 23.13 2.32 -10.66
N PRO A 97 22.63 2.74 -11.85
CA PRO A 97 21.89 3.99 -12.11
C PRO A 97 20.47 3.97 -11.53
N GLY A 98 19.97 5.14 -11.09
CA GLY A 98 18.55 5.31 -10.74
C GLY A 98 17.75 5.97 -11.87
N GLN A 99 16.48 5.60 -11.98
CA GLN A 99 15.51 6.23 -12.89
C GLN A 99 14.15 6.37 -12.21
N THR A 100 13.26 7.15 -12.80
CA THR A 100 11.85 7.24 -12.40
C THR A 100 10.96 6.82 -13.55
N LEU A 101 9.99 5.96 -13.23
CA LEU A 101 9.04 5.35 -14.16
C LEU A 101 7.63 5.92 -13.95
N LEU A 102 6.84 5.93 -15.01
CA LEU A 102 5.43 6.33 -15.00
C LEU A 102 4.57 5.23 -15.61
N GLN A 103 3.44 4.92 -14.96
CA GLN A 103 2.31 4.19 -15.52
C GLN A 103 1.06 5.06 -15.50
N THR A 104 0.13 4.78 -16.42
CA THR A 104 -1.18 5.45 -16.45
C THR A 104 -2.31 4.43 -16.51
N SER A 105 -3.49 4.82 -16.03
CA SER A 105 -4.69 3.98 -16.11
C SER A 105 -5.95 4.83 -16.20
N LYS A 106 -6.94 4.38 -16.98
CA LYS A 106 -8.26 5.05 -17.04
C LYS A 106 -9.20 4.63 -15.91
N ASP A 107 -9.01 3.43 -15.37
CA ASP A 107 -9.94 2.79 -14.43
C ASP A 107 -9.30 2.38 -13.10
N GLY A 108 -7.97 2.43 -13.00
CA GLY A 108 -7.19 1.99 -11.84
C GLY A 108 -6.96 0.47 -11.80
N TYR A 109 -7.43 -0.28 -12.80
CA TYR A 109 -7.29 -1.75 -12.91
C TYR A 109 -6.37 -2.15 -14.05
N ASN A 110 -6.47 -1.46 -15.19
CA ASN A 110 -5.70 -1.69 -16.40
C ASN A 110 -4.66 -0.58 -16.54
N TRP A 111 -3.39 -0.93 -16.35
CA TRP A 111 -2.29 0.02 -16.33
C TRP A 111 -1.43 -0.14 -17.58
N SER A 112 -0.93 0.97 -18.11
CA SER A 112 0.05 0.96 -19.21
C SER A 112 1.34 0.29 -18.75
N ASN A 113 2.14 -0.20 -19.71
CA ASN A 113 3.53 -0.54 -19.42
C ASN A 113 4.26 0.68 -18.84
N PRO A 114 5.21 0.48 -17.90
CA PRO A 114 5.99 1.57 -17.36
C PRO A 114 6.85 2.21 -18.46
N VAL A 115 6.94 3.54 -18.43
CA VAL A 115 7.82 4.32 -19.29
C VAL A 115 8.75 5.18 -18.43
N VAL A 116 9.97 5.42 -18.92
CA VAL A 116 10.93 6.29 -18.22
C VAL A 116 10.47 7.74 -18.32
N ILE A 117 10.07 8.34 -17.19
CA ILE A 117 9.70 9.75 -17.12
C ILE A 117 10.89 10.64 -16.77
N PHE A 118 11.81 10.15 -15.94
CA PHE A 118 13.11 10.76 -15.68
C PHE A 118 14.22 9.71 -15.83
N PRO A 119 15.14 9.88 -16.78
CA PRO A 119 16.16 8.86 -17.09
C PRO A 119 17.34 8.91 -16.12
N PRO A 120 18.23 7.90 -16.17
CA PRO A 120 19.54 7.97 -15.50
C PRO A 120 20.29 9.26 -15.79
N TYR A 121 20.91 9.83 -14.77
CA TYR A 121 21.65 11.09 -14.85
C TYR A 121 23.12 10.85 -14.54
N LYS A 122 24.02 11.24 -15.44
CA LYS A 122 25.47 11.07 -15.25
C LYS A 122 26.02 12.12 -14.28
N ILE A 123 26.74 11.69 -13.25
CA ILE A 123 27.42 12.59 -12.32
C ILE A 123 28.67 13.13 -13.01
N PRO A 124 29.02 14.43 -12.87
CA PRO A 124 30.28 14.96 -13.38
C PRO A 124 31.48 14.19 -12.82
N ASP A 125 32.34 13.69 -13.70
CA ASP A 125 33.56 13.00 -13.29
C ASP A 125 34.44 13.94 -12.44
N GLY A 126 34.99 13.43 -11.36
CA GLY A 126 35.76 14.20 -10.39
C GLY A 126 34.92 14.87 -9.29
N PHE A 127 33.59 14.75 -9.32
CA PHE A 127 32.74 15.24 -8.22
C PHE A 127 33.04 14.48 -6.92
N VAL A 128 33.13 15.23 -5.82
CA VAL A 128 33.31 14.72 -4.46
C VAL A 128 32.30 15.43 -3.56
N LYS A 129 31.53 14.67 -2.78
CA LYS A 129 30.65 15.25 -1.76
C LYS A 129 31.48 15.94 -0.67
N GLU A 130 30.96 17.05 -0.14
CA GLU A 130 31.60 17.74 0.98
C GLU A 130 31.83 16.76 2.16
N GLY A 131 33.06 16.75 2.68
CA GLY A 131 33.45 15.87 3.80
C GLY A 131 33.64 14.39 3.44
N LYS A 132 33.53 13.99 2.17
CA LYS A 132 33.78 12.62 1.69
C LYS A 132 35.08 12.56 0.87
N LYS A 133 35.54 11.33 0.58
CA LYS A 133 36.73 11.05 -0.24
C LYS A 133 36.40 10.34 -1.55
N ASP A 134 35.26 9.65 -1.60
CA ASP A 134 34.79 8.95 -2.80
C ASP A 134 34.58 9.96 -3.92
N THR A 135 35.13 9.66 -5.09
CA THR A 135 35.16 10.55 -6.24
C THR A 135 34.40 9.90 -7.38
N ALA A 136 33.45 10.63 -7.97
CA ALA A 136 32.67 10.14 -9.10
C ALA A 136 33.58 9.84 -10.31
N LYS A 137 33.46 8.65 -10.89
CA LYS A 137 34.17 8.22 -12.09
C LYS A 137 33.26 7.32 -12.93
N ASN A 138 32.65 7.91 -13.96
CA ASN A 138 31.63 7.27 -14.79
C ASN A 138 30.43 6.76 -13.97
N ASP A 139 30.11 7.46 -12.89
CA ASP A 139 29.00 7.15 -11.99
C ASP A 139 27.70 7.83 -12.42
N TYR A 140 26.59 7.22 -12.01
CA TYR A 140 25.25 7.74 -12.24
C TYR A 140 24.58 8.08 -10.91
N ALA A 141 23.71 9.08 -10.95
CA ALA A 141 22.85 9.43 -9.84
C ALA A 141 21.89 8.28 -9.50
N VAL A 142 21.39 8.31 -8.27
CA VAL A 142 20.22 7.55 -7.83
C VAL A 142 19.07 8.51 -7.60
N MET A 143 17.84 8.06 -7.79
CA MET A 143 16.66 8.92 -7.62
C MET A 143 16.03 8.70 -6.25
N HIS A 144 15.51 9.76 -5.64
CA HIS A 144 14.77 9.69 -4.38
C HIS A 144 13.71 10.79 -4.31
N GLN A 145 12.45 10.44 -4.07
CA GLN A 145 11.35 11.41 -3.99
C GLN A 145 10.39 11.14 -2.84
N ARG A 146 9.85 12.23 -2.27
CA ARG A 146 8.69 12.24 -1.36
C ARG A 146 7.45 12.91 -1.93
N VAL A 147 7.60 13.60 -3.07
CA VAL A 147 6.56 14.23 -3.87
C VAL A 147 6.90 13.99 -5.35
N GLY A 148 5.93 13.49 -6.11
CA GLY A 148 6.10 13.14 -7.52
C GLY A 148 5.22 13.93 -8.48
N PHE A 149 4.11 14.50 -8.01
CA PHE A 149 3.18 15.24 -8.85
C PHE A 149 2.86 16.61 -8.29
N TYR A 150 2.52 17.51 -9.21
CA TYR A 150 1.88 18.79 -8.92
C TYR A 150 0.94 19.16 -10.06
N THR A 151 -0.33 19.36 -9.74
CA THR A 151 -1.30 20.00 -10.64
C THR A 151 -1.38 21.49 -10.34
N SER A 152 -0.93 22.30 -11.29
CA SER A 152 -0.87 23.77 -11.16
C SER A 152 -2.24 24.43 -11.19
N LYS A 153 -2.29 25.72 -10.84
CA LYS A 153 -3.55 26.50 -10.89
C LYS A 153 -4.15 26.59 -12.29
N ASN A 154 -3.31 26.61 -13.33
CA ASN A 154 -3.74 26.57 -14.73
C ASN A 154 -4.13 25.16 -15.22
N LYS A 155 -4.16 24.16 -14.33
CA LYS A 155 -4.61 22.77 -14.58
C LYS A 155 -3.68 21.93 -15.46
N SER A 156 -2.42 22.31 -15.63
CA SER A 156 -1.38 21.40 -16.17
C SER A 156 -0.88 20.43 -15.09
N LEU A 157 -0.55 19.21 -15.48
CA LEU A 157 0.08 18.22 -14.61
C LEU A 157 1.60 18.26 -14.81
N TYR A 158 2.34 18.36 -13.71
CA TYR A 158 3.79 18.27 -13.69
C TYR A 158 4.24 17.06 -12.88
N ALA A 159 5.24 16.35 -13.40
CA ALA A 159 5.97 15.33 -12.65
C ALA A 159 7.23 15.94 -12.04
N LEU A 160 7.63 15.44 -10.87
CA LEU A 160 8.72 15.93 -10.04
C LEU A 160 9.64 14.76 -9.69
N ALA A 161 10.95 15.01 -9.77
CA ALA A 161 11.95 14.01 -9.45
C ALA A 161 13.15 14.65 -8.76
N TYR A 162 13.99 13.86 -8.10
CA TYR A 162 15.24 14.36 -7.54
C TYR A 162 16.38 13.38 -7.80
N TYR A 163 17.52 13.94 -8.20
CA TYR A 163 18.75 13.21 -8.43
C TYR A 163 19.68 13.39 -7.22
N GLY A 164 19.86 12.33 -6.46
CA GLY A 164 20.82 12.23 -5.38
C GLY A 164 22.09 11.51 -5.80
N ILE A 165 23.10 11.53 -4.93
CA ILE A 165 24.41 10.94 -5.21
C ILE A 165 24.70 9.90 -4.13
N ALA A 166 25.08 8.70 -4.55
CA ALA A 166 25.60 7.65 -3.67
C ALA A 166 26.85 7.06 -4.34
N LEU A 167 28.04 7.45 -3.87
CA LEU A 167 29.32 7.03 -4.49
C LEU A 167 29.94 5.79 -3.85
N ALA A 168 29.43 5.37 -2.69
CA ALA A 168 29.93 4.21 -1.95
C ALA A 168 28.81 3.47 -1.24
N LYS A 169 29.09 2.22 -0.83
CA LYS A 169 28.16 1.42 -0.03
C LYS A 169 27.83 2.17 1.28
N GLY A 170 26.54 2.39 1.53
CA GLY A 170 26.06 3.11 2.72
C GLY A 170 26.11 4.63 2.60
N ASP A 171 26.49 5.18 1.44
CA ASP A 171 26.31 6.61 1.15
C ASP A 171 24.82 6.94 0.96
N ASP A 172 24.41 8.11 1.42
CA ASP A 172 23.00 8.54 1.45
C ASP A 172 22.75 9.56 0.32
N PRO A 173 21.84 9.28 -0.64
CA PRO A 173 21.51 10.23 -1.70
C PRO A 173 20.63 11.41 -1.27
N ASN A 174 20.05 11.35 -0.07
CA ASN A 174 19.23 12.42 0.52
C ASN A 174 19.95 13.05 1.74
N ASP A 175 21.27 13.23 1.63
CA ASP A 175 22.11 13.88 2.65
C ASP A 175 22.18 15.42 2.49
N GLY A 176 21.50 15.98 1.49
CA GLY A 176 21.54 17.41 1.13
C GLY A 176 22.68 17.78 0.20
N ASN A 177 23.48 16.82 -0.26
CA ASN A 177 24.63 16.99 -1.16
C ASN A 177 24.40 16.33 -2.54
N GLY A 178 23.15 16.19 -2.96
CA GLY A 178 22.82 15.66 -4.29
C GLY A 178 22.94 16.71 -5.38
N ILE A 179 22.24 16.47 -6.51
CA ILE A 179 22.33 17.30 -7.71
C ILE A 179 21.23 18.36 -7.69
N GLY A 180 19.98 17.91 -7.56
CA GLY A 180 18.83 18.81 -7.58
C GLY A 180 17.52 18.13 -7.95
N ARG A 181 16.45 18.89 -7.76
CA ARG A 181 15.08 18.52 -8.10
C ARG A 181 14.76 18.96 -9.52
N VAL A 182 14.16 18.07 -10.29
CA VAL A 182 13.73 18.29 -11.66
C VAL A 182 12.20 18.24 -11.79
N ILE A 183 11.70 18.86 -12.85
CA ILE A 183 10.29 18.95 -13.19
C ILE A 183 10.12 18.80 -14.70
N ARG A 184 9.01 18.20 -15.13
CA ARG A 184 8.54 18.25 -16.52
C ARG A 184 7.03 18.17 -16.61
N GLU A 185 6.46 18.77 -17.65
CA GLU A 185 5.01 18.69 -17.91
C GLU A 185 4.64 17.30 -18.46
N ILE A 186 3.53 16.74 -17.99
CA ILE A 186 2.80 15.66 -18.63
C ILE A 186 1.61 16.28 -19.37
N LYS A 187 1.59 16.15 -20.71
CA LYS A 187 0.57 16.76 -21.56
C LYS A 187 -0.67 15.88 -21.68
N ALA A 188 -1.77 16.50 -22.11
CA ALA A 188 -3.07 15.83 -22.23
C ALA A 188 -3.07 14.65 -23.22
N ASP A 189 -2.20 14.71 -24.22
CA ASP A 189 -1.99 13.64 -25.22
C ASP A 189 -1.06 12.52 -24.73
N GLY A 190 -0.54 12.62 -23.51
CA GLY A 190 0.39 11.67 -22.90
C GLY A 190 1.87 11.93 -23.23
N SER A 191 2.19 12.91 -24.09
CA SER A 191 3.58 13.30 -24.35
C SER A 191 4.17 14.10 -23.19
N PHE A 192 5.49 14.16 -23.13
CA PHE A 192 6.20 14.85 -22.05
C PHE A 192 6.91 16.12 -22.54
N GLY A 193 6.76 17.22 -21.80
CA GLY A 193 7.59 18.41 -21.98
C GLY A 193 9.07 18.16 -21.64
N PRO A 194 9.99 19.06 -21.99
CA PRO A 194 11.41 18.91 -21.62
C PRO A 194 11.61 18.89 -20.10
N ILE A 195 12.72 18.30 -19.66
CA ILE A 195 13.12 18.26 -18.24
C ILE A 195 13.84 19.55 -17.89
N PHE A 196 13.47 20.15 -16.77
CA PHE A 196 14.17 21.30 -16.19
C PHE A 196 14.54 21.04 -14.74
N PHE A 197 15.63 21.64 -14.26
CA PHE A 197 15.85 21.76 -12.82
C PHE A 197 14.88 22.79 -12.22
N LEU A 198 14.10 22.35 -11.25
CA LEU A 198 13.29 23.20 -10.38
C LEU A 198 14.17 23.87 -9.31
N ARG A 199 15.13 23.12 -8.76
CA ARG A 199 16.00 23.57 -7.67
C ARG A 199 17.31 22.77 -7.66
N TYR A 200 18.44 23.45 -7.57
CA TYR A 200 19.74 22.83 -7.40
C TYR A 200 20.08 22.67 -5.92
N ASN A 201 20.90 21.66 -5.59
CA ASN A 201 21.67 21.69 -4.34
C ASN A 201 22.91 22.57 -4.52
N HIS A 202 23.49 23.03 -3.40
CA HIS A 202 24.55 24.02 -3.34
C HIS A 202 25.78 23.80 -4.25
N ALA A 203 26.14 22.55 -4.57
CA ALA A 203 27.29 22.25 -5.43
C ALA A 203 26.99 22.33 -6.95
N PHE A 204 25.72 22.50 -7.32
CA PHE A 204 25.25 22.42 -8.70
C PHE A 204 24.58 23.72 -9.16
N ASN A 205 24.67 23.97 -10.47
CA ASN A 205 24.08 25.12 -11.14
C ASN A 205 24.00 24.87 -12.66
N GLU A 206 23.57 25.87 -13.43
CA GLU A 206 23.42 25.80 -14.89
C GLU A 206 24.71 25.44 -15.64
N LYS A 207 25.90 25.68 -15.07
CA LYS A 207 27.19 25.42 -15.74
C LYS A 207 27.67 23.97 -15.62
N ASN A 208 27.15 23.21 -14.66
CA ASN A 208 27.62 21.85 -14.36
C ASN A 208 26.48 20.82 -14.31
N THR A 209 25.34 21.14 -14.94
CA THR A 209 24.19 20.24 -15.02
C THR A 209 23.72 20.00 -16.46
N LEU A 210 23.05 18.87 -16.70
CA LEU A 210 22.68 18.39 -18.05
C LEU A 210 21.33 18.93 -18.53
N TYR A 211 20.48 19.41 -17.62
CA TYR A 211 19.19 19.98 -17.94
C TYR A 211 19.16 21.48 -17.62
N PRO A 212 18.42 22.27 -18.40
CA PRO A 212 18.27 23.70 -18.15
C PRO A 212 17.58 23.99 -16.82
N PHE A 213 17.86 25.15 -16.22
CA PHE A 213 17.08 25.67 -15.09
C PHE A 213 15.71 26.14 -15.55
N TYR A 214 14.65 25.94 -14.75
CA TYR A 214 13.27 26.18 -15.20
C TYR A 214 13.00 27.60 -15.71
N LYS A 215 13.71 28.61 -15.19
CA LYS A 215 13.58 30.01 -15.64
C LYS A 215 14.00 30.26 -17.08
N SER A 216 14.77 29.35 -17.66
CA SER A 216 15.15 29.41 -19.08
C SER A 216 14.09 28.81 -20.02
N SER A 217 13.01 28.22 -19.49
CA SER A 217 11.92 27.68 -20.31
C SER A 217 11.22 28.78 -21.11
N GLY A 218 10.95 28.52 -22.39
CA GLY A 218 10.07 29.37 -23.19
C GLY A 218 8.59 29.24 -22.81
N ASP A 219 8.23 28.22 -22.01
CA ASP A 219 6.87 28.01 -21.54
C ASP A 219 6.60 28.75 -20.22
N LYS A 220 5.80 29.82 -20.32
CA LYS A 220 5.37 30.63 -19.18
C LYS A 220 4.53 29.85 -18.17
N ASN A 221 3.81 28.82 -18.61
CA ASN A 221 3.01 27.97 -17.72
C ASN A 221 3.91 27.12 -16.82
N LEU A 222 4.97 26.53 -17.38
CA LEU A 222 5.97 25.81 -16.59
C LEU A 222 6.65 26.74 -15.57
N ILE A 223 7.08 27.93 -15.98
CA ILE A 223 7.69 28.90 -15.05
C ILE A 223 6.73 29.22 -13.91
N ALA A 224 5.47 29.52 -14.22
CA ALA A 224 4.46 29.82 -13.21
C ALA A 224 4.23 28.65 -12.25
N ALA A 225 4.14 27.41 -12.77
CA ALA A 225 3.98 26.22 -11.94
C ALA A 225 5.19 26.00 -11.00
N CYS A 226 6.41 26.21 -11.49
CA CYS A 226 7.62 26.15 -10.65
C CYS A 226 7.58 27.18 -9.51
N GLU A 227 7.23 28.43 -9.81
CA GLU A 227 7.12 29.48 -8.79
C GLU A 227 5.97 29.20 -7.80
N GLU A 228 4.85 28.61 -8.27
CA GLU A 228 3.77 28.14 -7.40
C GLU A 228 4.25 27.07 -6.40
N ILE A 229 5.01 26.07 -6.87
CA ILE A 229 5.58 25.04 -6.01
C ILE A 229 6.52 25.66 -4.96
N LEU A 230 7.48 26.47 -5.42
CA LEU A 230 8.51 27.08 -4.56
C LEU A 230 7.91 28.06 -3.53
N ALA A 231 6.78 28.70 -3.85
CA ALA A 231 6.06 29.58 -2.95
C ALA A 231 5.11 28.85 -1.99
N THR A 232 4.92 27.53 -2.13
CA THR A 232 3.96 26.76 -1.33
C THR A 232 4.67 26.00 -0.20
N PRO A 233 4.54 26.43 1.07
CA PRO A 233 5.26 25.84 2.20
C PRO A 233 5.02 24.34 2.37
N LEU A 234 3.78 23.88 2.15
CA LEU A 234 3.41 22.46 2.26
C LEU A 234 4.04 21.59 1.18
N LEU A 235 4.35 22.14 0.00
CA LEU A 235 5.10 21.42 -1.04
C LEU A 235 6.59 21.41 -0.70
N MET A 236 7.14 22.55 -0.26
CA MET A 236 8.54 22.64 0.18
C MET A 236 8.84 21.76 1.40
N MET A 237 7.88 21.57 2.31
CA MET A 237 8.02 20.60 3.41
C MET A 237 8.27 19.16 2.94
N GLN A 238 7.84 18.80 1.74
CA GLN A 238 8.07 17.47 1.17
C GLN A 238 9.46 17.31 0.56
N THR A 239 10.27 18.38 0.50
CA THR A 239 11.60 18.36 -0.10
C THR A 239 12.72 18.42 0.94
N VAL A 240 12.39 18.41 2.23
CA VAL A 240 13.35 18.60 3.35
C VAL A 240 14.43 17.52 3.42
N GLU A 241 14.13 16.31 2.98
CA GLU A 241 15.10 15.21 3.01
C GLU A 241 16.21 15.45 1.97
N GLU A 242 15.84 15.91 0.78
CA GLU A 242 16.76 16.02 -0.35
C GLU A 242 17.38 17.41 -0.51
N GLY A 243 16.67 18.45 -0.08
CA GLY A 243 17.14 19.84 -0.16
C GLY A 243 18.38 20.11 0.70
N ASP A 244 19.03 21.22 0.41
CA ASP A 244 20.11 21.74 1.26
C ASP A 244 19.60 21.88 2.70
N ARG A 245 20.43 21.54 3.69
CA ARG A 245 20.02 21.47 5.10
C ARG A 245 19.51 22.80 5.67
N ASN A 246 19.98 23.91 5.10
CA ASN A 246 19.62 25.28 5.47
C ASN A 246 18.71 25.96 4.44
N ASP A 247 18.03 25.20 3.57
CA ASP A 247 17.17 25.76 2.54
C ASP A 247 16.07 26.68 3.14
N PRO A 248 16.10 27.99 2.84
CA PRO A 248 15.21 28.97 3.48
C PRO A 248 13.74 28.83 3.04
N LEU A 249 13.47 28.09 1.95
CA LEU A 249 12.09 27.85 1.51
C LEU A 249 11.40 26.73 2.31
N ILE A 250 12.16 25.96 3.09
CA ILE A 250 11.64 24.83 3.88
C ILE A 250 11.24 25.32 5.28
N PRO A 251 9.95 25.31 5.63
CA PRO A 251 9.46 25.94 6.87
C PRO A 251 9.97 25.30 8.17
N LEU A 252 10.18 23.99 8.17
CA LEU A 252 10.67 23.23 9.31
C LEU A 252 11.89 22.44 8.89
N GLN A 253 13.07 23.01 9.15
CA GLN A 253 14.39 22.44 8.84
C GLN A 253 14.79 21.37 9.87
N LYS A 254 13.95 20.35 10.01
CA LYS A 254 14.23 19.15 10.81
C LYS A 254 14.11 17.93 9.91
N ASP A 255 14.89 16.90 10.22
CA ASP A 255 14.99 15.70 9.40
C ASP A 255 13.80 14.73 9.55
N PHE A 256 12.58 15.28 9.57
CA PHE A 256 11.35 14.50 9.55
C PHE A 256 11.06 14.00 8.14
N LYS A 257 10.60 12.76 8.05
CA LYS A 257 10.59 12.01 6.79
C LYS A 257 9.19 11.83 6.23
N ALA A 258 9.05 11.93 4.90
CA ALA A 258 7.86 11.61 4.12
C ALA A 258 6.60 12.39 4.54
N PHE A 259 6.73 13.72 4.58
CA PHE A 259 5.62 14.61 4.89
C PHE A 259 4.39 14.36 4.00
N ASN A 260 3.21 14.33 4.62
CA ASN A 260 1.91 14.44 3.96
C ASN A 260 0.96 15.24 4.84
N TYR A 261 -0.14 15.71 4.27
CA TYR A 261 -1.07 16.55 4.98
C TYR A 261 -2.49 16.46 4.43
N TYR A 262 -3.43 16.97 5.22
CA TYR A 262 -4.79 17.25 4.81
C TYR A 262 -5.34 18.45 5.60
N HIS A 263 -6.36 19.10 5.04
CA HIS A 263 -7.06 20.20 5.71
C HIS A 263 -8.24 19.71 6.55
N LEU A 264 -8.32 20.22 7.77
CA LEU A 264 -9.47 20.11 8.67
C LEU A 264 -10.61 21.04 8.22
N PRO A 265 -11.85 20.85 8.69
CA PRO A 265 -12.97 21.72 8.30
C PRO A 265 -12.79 23.20 8.69
N ASN A 266 -11.95 23.47 9.69
CA ASN A 266 -11.61 24.83 10.14
C ASN A 266 -10.44 25.47 9.36
N GLY A 267 -9.93 24.80 8.32
CA GLY A 267 -8.78 25.28 7.53
C GLY A 267 -7.41 24.99 8.14
N ASN A 268 -7.33 24.44 9.35
CA ASN A 268 -6.03 24.01 9.89
C ASN A 268 -5.50 22.82 9.09
N VAL A 269 -4.18 22.75 8.96
CA VAL A 269 -3.49 21.65 8.29
C VAL A 269 -3.00 20.66 9.33
N VAL A 270 -3.32 19.39 9.15
CA VAL A 270 -2.66 18.30 9.87
C VAL A 270 -1.47 17.84 9.04
N GLY A 271 -0.29 17.81 9.66
CA GLY A 271 0.92 17.24 9.08
C GLY A 271 1.21 15.87 9.65
N LEU A 272 1.59 14.92 8.79
CA LEU A 272 2.00 13.56 9.14
C LEU A 272 3.36 13.24 8.50
N TRP A 273 4.20 12.50 9.23
CA TRP A 273 5.49 11.99 8.79
C TRP A 273 5.64 10.51 9.19
N LYS A 274 6.73 9.86 8.80
CA LYS A 274 7.11 8.52 9.32
C LYS A 274 7.03 8.46 10.85
N TYR A 275 6.85 7.25 11.39
CA TYR A 275 6.61 6.98 12.81
C TYR A 275 5.31 7.58 13.36
N ALA A 276 4.36 7.88 12.46
CA ALA A 276 3.17 8.67 12.75
C ALA A 276 3.47 9.94 13.55
N LEU A 277 4.61 10.60 13.28
CA LEU A 277 4.83 11.94 13.82
C LEU A 277 3.77 12.87 13.25
N THR A 278 3.25 13.76 14.08
CA THR A 278 2.16 14.65 13.72
C THR A 278 2.36 16.03 14.30
N SER A 279 1.88 17.05 13.59
CA SER A 279 1.73 18.41 14.08
C SER A 279 0.57 19.11 13.37
N ILE A 280 0.19 20.29 13.82
CA ILE A 280 -0.87 21.11 13.22
C ILE A 280 -0.29 22.45 12.80
N SER A 281 -0.67 22.93 11.62
CA SER A 281 -0.41 24.29 11.18
C SER A 281 -1.72 25.07 11.07
N LYS A 282 -1.69 26.35 11.48
CA LYS A 282 -2.81 27.30 11.34
C LYS A 282 -2.62 28.28 10.19
N ASN A 283 -1.56 28.11 9.40
CA ASN A 283 -1.13 29.08 8.40
C ASN A 283 -0.46 28.38 7.20
N GLU A 284 -1.13 27.35 6.66
CA GLU A 284 -0.72 26.70 5.41
C GLU A 284 0.72 26.17 5.44
N GLY A 285 1.13 25.59 6.57
CA GLY A 285 2.45 24.96 6.73
C GLY A 285 3.62 25.93 6.98
N LYS A 286 3.38 27.25 7.08
CA LYS A 286 4.45 28.24 7.37
C LYS A 286 5.05 28.03 8.76
N THR A 287 4.22 27.69 9.74
CA THR A 287 4.65 27.33 11.09
C THR A 287 3.83 26.17 11.63
N TRP A 288 4.44 25.40 12.53
CA TRP A 288 3.82 24.25 13.20
C TRP A 288 3.59 24.57 14.68
N LEU A 289 2.40 24.23 15.20
CA LEU A 289 2.00 24.57 16.57
C LEU A 289 2.92 23.97 17.64
N TYR A 290 3.60 22.88 17.31
CA TYR A 290 4.53 22.17 18.17
C TYR A 290 5.51 21.35 17.33
N ASN A 291 6.65 21.00 17.94
CA ASN A 291 7.57 20.05 17.34
C ASN A 291 6.84 18.73 17.06
N PRO A 292 6.88 18.18 15.83
CA PRO A 292 6.22 16.93 15.51
C PRO A 292 6.52 15.81 16.53
N THR A 293 5.47 15.19 17.05
CA THR A 293 5.52 14.11 18.04
C THR A 293 4.71 12.93 17.57
N ARG A 294 4.98 11.72 18.08
CA ARG A 294 4.22 10.51 17.70
C ARG A 294 2.75 10.69 18.07
N ALA A 295 1.87 10.45 17.10
CA ALA A 295 0.42 10.47 17.29
C ALA A 295 0.03 9.42 18.35
N PRO A 296 -0.58 9.81 19.48
CA PRO A 296 -0.91 8.87 20.55
C PRO A 296 -1.77 7.70 20.05
N GLY A 297 -1.44 6.49 20.49
CA GLY A 297 -2.16 5.25 20.16
C GLY A 297 -1.85 4.67 18.77
N PHE A 298 -1.29 5.44 17.83
CA PHE A 298 -0.85 4.88 16.54
C PHE A 298 0.37 3.98 16.75
N VAL A 299 0.27 2.73 16.30
CA VAL A 299 1.42 1.85 16.10
C VAL A 299 1.89 2.07 14.67
N ASN A 300 3.08 2.64 14.47
CA ASN A 300 3.65 2.86 13.15
C ASN A 300 5.16 3.10 13.26
N ALA A 301 5.89 2.64 12.25
CA ALA A 301 7.34 2.75 12.18
C ALA A 301 7.79 3.46 10.89
N ASN A 302 8.84 2.91 10.25
CA ASN A 302 9.62 3.63 9.25
C ASN A 302 9.08 3.52 7.80
N ALA A 303 7.93 2.86 7.60
CA ALA A 303 7.36 2.52 6.30
C ALA A 303 6.27 3.50 5.78
N LYS A 304 6.27 4.73 6.31
CA LYS A 304 5.30 5.81 6.08
C LYS A 304 3.92 5.57 6.72
N ILE A 305 3.17 6.66 6.78
CA ILE A 305 1.74 6.75 7.03
C ILE A 305 1.21 7.79 6.02
N TRP A 306 0.04 7.51 5.45
CA TRP A 306 -0.66 8.44 4.56
C TRP A 306 -1.98 8.85 5.21
N GLY A 307 -2.30 10.14 5.25
CA GLY A 307 -3.58 10.68 5.69
C GLY A 307 -4.25 11.50 4.60
N GLN A 308 -5.57 11.37 4.47
CA GLN A 308 -6.34 12.21 3.55
C GLN A 308 -7.80 12.39 4.01
N LYS A 309 -8.44 13.42 3.46
CA LYS A 309 -9.89 13.55 3.47
C LYS A 309 -10.54 12.56 2.49
N THR A 310 -11.70 12.05 2.83
CA THR A 310 -12.48 11.11 2.00
C THR A 310 -13.71 11.80 1.39
N SER A 311 -14.28 11.19 0.35
CA SER A 311 -15.42 11.77 -0.41
C SER A 311 -16.69 11.92 0.41
N ASP A 312 -16.85 11.15 1.49
CA ASP A 312 -17.92 11.27 2.49
C ASP A 312 -17.64 12.32 3.57
N LYS A 313 -16.65 13.20 3.34
CA LYS A 313 -16.23 14.31 4.22
C LYS A 313 -15.62 13.87 5.56
N LYS A 314 -15.19 12.62 5.65
CA LYS A 314 -14.42 12.07 6.77
C LYS A 314 -12.93 12.09 6.45
N TYR A 315 -12.15 11.40 7.25
CA TYR A 315 -10.71 11.28 7.11
C TYR A 315 -10.28 9.82 7.25
N ALA A 316 -9.25 9.45 6.51
CA ALA A 316 -8.63 8.13 6.60
C ALA A 316 -7.12 8.26 6.77
N THR A 317 -6.53 7.35 7.52
CA THR A 317 -5.10 7.07 7.48
C THR A 317 -4.88 5.67 6.96
N VAL A 318 -3.83 5.46 6.17
CA VAL A 318 -3.37 4.15 5.68
C VAL A 318 -1.90 4.00 6.05
N TYR A 319 -1.54 2.89 6.67
CA TYR A 319 -0.20 2.68 7.24
C TYR A 319 0.05 1.20 7.59
N ASN A 320 1.30 0.87 7.89
CA ASN A 320 1.62 -0.40 8.56
C ASN A 320 1.43 -0.23 10.07
N PRO A 321 0.45 -0.93 10.70
CA PRO A 321 0.17 -0.82 12.12
C PRO A 321 1.13 -1.68 12.97
N SER A 322 2.43 -1.59 12.67
CA SER A 322 3.46 -2.52 13.14
C SER A 322 4.85 -1.86 13.07
N GLU A 323 5.81 -2.46 13.78
CA GLU A 323 7.25 -2.19 13.57
C GLU A 323 7.78 -2.89 12.30
N PHE A 324 7.10 -3.95 11.87
CA PHE A 324 7.29 -4.59 10.57
C PHE A 324 6.49 -3.87 9.48
N ARG A 325 6.82 -4.14 8.21
CA ARG A 325 6.13 -3.50 7.07
C ARG A 325 4.92 -4.29 6.58
N TRP A 326 4.20 -4.93 7.50
CA TRP A 326 2.92 -5.60 7.25
C TRP A 326 2.01 -5.55 8.49
N PRO A 327 0.69 -5.74 8.32
CA PRO A 327 -0.05 -5.57 7.06
C PRO A 327 -0.03 -4.13 6.58
N LEU A 328 -0.66 -3.84 5.44
CA LEU A 328 -1.17 -2.50 5.15
C LEU A 328 -2.61 -2.40 5.69
N ALA A 329 -2.88 -1.42 6.54
CA ALA A 329 -4.18 -1.24 7.20
C ALA A 329 -4.63 0.23 7.13
N LEU A 330 -5.90 0.47 7.45
CA LEU A 330 -6.48 1.80 7.52
C LEU A 330 -7.20 2.07 8.84
N SER A 331 -7.31 3.34 9.19
CA SER A 331 -8.17 3.86 10.25
C SER A 331 -9.00 5.04 9.72
N ILE A 332 -10.21 5.22 10.25
CA ILE A 332 -11.15 6.29 9.88
C ILE A 332 -11.38 7.24 11.06
N SER A 333 -11.54 8.51 10.74
CA SER A 333 -11.87 9.58 11.66
C SER A 333 -13.00 10.45 11.09
N ASP A 334 -13.95 10.86 11.94
CA ASP A 334 -15.02 11.77 11.54
C ASP A 334 -14.56 13.24 11.54
N ASP A 335 -13.53 13.58 12.34
CA ASP A 335 -13.07 14.96 12.57
C ASP A 335 -11.64 15.24 12.05
N GLY A 336 -10.92 14.21 11.60
CA GLY A 336 -9.53 14.31 11.15
C GLY A 336 -8.51 14.31 12.29
N LEU A 337 -8.92 14.04 13.53
CA LEU A 337 -8.03 14.00 14.69
C LEU A 337 -8.18 12.68 15.48
N LYS A 338 -9.41 12.19 15.69
CA LYS A 338 -9.68 10.99 16.47
C LYS A 338 -10.01 9.82 15.54
N TYR A 339 -9.09 8.87 15.44
CA TYR A 339 -9.20 7.68 14.60
C TYR A 339 -9.65 6.47 15.44
N LYS A 340 -10.66 5.71 14.99
CA LYS A 340 -11.41 4.79 15.87
C LYS A 340 -11.37 3.29 15.54
N ASN A 341 -11.08 2.92 14.31
CA ASN A 341 -11.05 1.53 13.84
C ASN A 341 -9.69 1.21 13.21
N LEU A 342 -9.35 -0.07 13.09
CA LEU A 342 -8.17 -0.54 12.36
C LEU A 342 -8.58 -1.73 11.49
N LEU A 343 -8.56 -1.55 10.17
CA LEU A 343 -9.07 -2.50 9.18
C LEU A 343 -8.02 -2.85 8.14
N LEU A 344 -8.04 -4.09 7.66
CA LEU A 344 -7.08 -4.57 6.68
C LEU A 344 -7.34 -3.96 5.28
N VAL A 345 -6.26 -3.49 4.64
CA VAL A 345 -6.22 -3.14 3.22
C VAL A 345 -5.56 -4.26 2.43
N ASN A 346 -4.31 -4.58 2.77
CA ASN A 346 -3.56 -5.67 2.17
C ASN A 346 -2.83 -6.47 3.26
N GLY A 347 -3.13 -7.76 3.36
CA GLY A 347 -2.53 -8.70 4.30
C GLY A 347 -1.70 -9.79 3.64
N GLU A 348 -1.42 -9.65 2.35
CA GLU A 348 -0.60 -10.58 1.58
C GLU A 348 0.83 -10.05 1.47
N ILE A 349 1.80 -10.96 1.48
CA ILE A 349 3.20 -10.66 1.23
C ILE A 349 3.67 -11.58 0.11
N THR A 350 3.95 -11.00 -1.06
CA THR A 350 4.57 -11.74 -2.17
C THR A 350 5.94 -12.23 -1.73
N SER A 351 6.41 -13.37 -2.23
CA SER A 351 7.81 -13.77 -2.01
C SER A 351 8.73 -12.70 -2.61
N LEU A 352 9.76 -12.27 -1.86
CA LEU A 352 10.79 -11.38 -2.38
C LEU A 352 11.66 -12.20 -3.34
N ARG A 353 11.46 -12.01 -4.65
CA ARG A 353 12.05 -12.88 -5.67
C ARG A 353 13.52 -12.57 -5.89
N TYR A 354 13.90 -11.30 -5.78
CA TYR A 354 15.24 -10.85 -6.09
C TYR A 354 15.88 -10.14 -4.90
N GLY A 355 17.03 -10.62 -4.44
CA GLY A 355 17.79 -10.00 -3.36
C GLY A 355 18.32 -8.62 -3.74
N GLY A 356 18.56 -7.77 -2.74
CA GLY A 356 19.08 -6.43 -3.00
C GLY A 356 19.20 -5.56 -1.75
N ALA A 357 20.15 -4.61 -1.80
CA ALA A 357 20.43 -3.71 -0.69
C ALA A 357 19.16 -3.02 -0.17
N TYR A 358 18.95 -3.10 1.15
CA TYR A 358 17.84 -2.50 1.89
C TYR A 358 16.43 -2.86 1.38
N LYS A 359 16.27 -3.92 0.58
CA LYS A 359 14.95 -4.50 0.31
C LYS A 359 14.45 -5.18 1.58
N SER A 360 13.17 -5.03 1.87
CA SER A 360 12.56 -5.48 3.12
C SER A 360 11.13 -5.91 2.83
N TYR A 361 10.64 -6.95 3.50
CA TYR A 361 9.36 -7.57 3.14
C TYR A 361 8.12 -6.72 3.43
N GLY A 362 7.05 -6.97 2.68
CA GLY A 362 5.69 -6.50 2.93
C GLY A 362 5.24 -5.29 2.10
N PRO A 363 3.92 -4.99 2.11
CA PRO A 363 3.34 -3.82 1.47
C PRO A 363 3.69 -2.54 2.24
N GLN A 364 4.32 -1.58 1.58
CA GLN A 364 5.01 -0.50 2.28
C GLN A 364 5.13 0.79 1.46
N TYR A 365 5.45 1.89 2.14
CA TYR A 365 5.60 3.22 1.55
C TYR A 365 4.32 3.74 0.91
N VAL A 366 3.21 3.52 1.60
CA VAL A 366 1.90 3.97 1.16
C VAL A 366 1.87 5.48 0.89
N ARG A 367 1.22 5.84 -0.23
CA ARG A 367 0.96 7.21 -0.67
C ARG A 367 -0.38 7.26 -1.38
N GLY A 368 -1.11 8.36 -1.26
CA GLY A 368 -2.33 8.61 -2.03
C GLY A 368 -2.18 9.85 -2.91
N ILE A 369 -3.33 10.38 -3.33
CA ILE A 369 -3.42 11.57 -4.18
C ILE A 369 -3.49 12.81 -3.30
N GLN A 370 -2.58 13.76 -3.52
CA GLN A 370 -2.61 15.04 -2.80
C GLN A 370 -3.86 15.84 -3.18
N GLU A 371 -4.28 16.76 -2.30
CA GLU A 371 -5.55 17.47 -2.45
C GLU A 371 -5.66 18.28 -3.76
N MET A 372 -4.54 18.75 -4.32
CA MET A 372 -4.51 19.45 -5.61
C MET A 372 -4.37 18.52 -6.82
N ASP A 373 -3.90 17.28 -6.63
CA ASP A 373 -3.55 16.33 -7.69
C ASP A 373 -4.76 15.49 -8.16
N GLY A 374 -5.96 16.05 -7.98
CA GLY A 374 -7.22 15.58 -8.52
C GLY A 374 -7.99 14.59 -7.67
N THR A 375 -9.18 14.22 -8.16
CA THR A 375 -10.10 13.33 -7.47
C THR A 375 -10.64 12.30 -8.46
N PRO A 376 -10.31 11.01 -8.30
CA PRO A 376 -10.87 9.95 -9.12
C PRO A 376 -12.40 9.89 -9.04
N PRO A 377 -13.09 9.49 -10.13
CA PRO A 377 -14.54 9.35 -10.14
C PRO A 377 -15.00 8.20 -9.21
N GLY A 378 -16.27 8.25 -8.83
CA GLY A 378 -16.90 7.21 -7.99
C GLY A 378 -16.59 7.30 -6.49
N GLY A 379 -15.81 8.30 -6.05
CA GLY A 379 -15.64 8.63 -4.63
C GLY A 379 -14.80 7.65 -3.81
N ASN A 380 -14.27 6.58 -4.42
CA ASN A 380 -13.38 5.64 -3.75
C ASN A 380 -12.04 6.31 -3.39
N MET A 381 -11.42 5.85 -2.31
CA MET A 381 -10.05 6.21 -1.98
C MET A 381 -9.08 5.29 -2.74
N TRP A 382 -8.02 5.86 -3.28
CA TRP A 382 -6.97 5.13 -4.00
C TRP A 382 -5.62 5.43 -3.37
N VAL A 383 -4.89 4.37 -3.05
CA VAL A 383 -3.52 4.45 -2.51
C VAL A 383 -2.59 3.55 -3.30
N THR A 384 -1.34 3.94 -3.40
CA THR A 384 -0.25 3.16 -3.99
C THR A 384 0.80 2.81 -2.94
N TYR A 385 1.50 1.71 -3.16
CA TYR A 385 2.57 1.21 -2.31
C TYR A 385 3.42 0.23 -3.13
N SER A 386 4.62 -0.08 -2.63
CA SER A 386 5.41 -1.19 -3.18
C SER A 386 5.23 -2.43 -2.32
N MET A 387 5.36 -3.61 -2.92
CA MET A 387 5.55 -4.87 -2.20
C MET A 387 7.03 -5.21 -2.23
N ASN A 388 7.64 -5.44 -1.07
CA ASN A 388 9.06 -5.82 -0.90
C ASN A 388 10.11 -4.85 -1.49
N LYS A 389 9.71 -3.63 -1.87
CA LYS A 389 10.49 -2.73 -2.75
C LYS A 389 10.86 -3.37 -4.09
N GLU A 390 9.99 -4.21 -4.62
CA GLU A 390 10.20 -5.03 -5.80
C GLU A 390 9.09 -4.83 -6.83
N ASP A 391 7.84 -4.93 -6.38
CA ASP A 391 6.64 -4.77 -7.21
C ASP A 391 5.85 -3.54 -6.81
N ILE A 392 5.08 -2.97 -7.75
CA ILE A 392 4.28 -1.77 -7.51
C ILE A 392 2.79 -2.10 -7.56
N TRP A 393 2.07 -1.60 -6.57
CA TRP A 393 0.68 -1.91 -6.31
C TRP A 393 -0.17 -0.66 -6.11
N VAL A 394 -1.46 -0.81 -6.37
CA VAL A 394 -2.50 0.13 -5.96
C VAL A 394 -3.61 -0.61 -5.22
N SER A 395 -4.28 0.08 -4.30
CA SER A 395 -5.52 -0.40 -3.69
C SER A 395 -6.63 0.60 -3.88
N LYS A 396 -7.76 0.10 -4.40
CA LYS A 396 -9.05 0.79 -4.33
C LYS A 396 -9.73 0.46 -3.01
N ILE A 397 -10.17 1.47 -2.30
CA ILE A 397 -10.87 1.35 -1.02
C ILE A 397 -12.23 2.06 -1.13
N PRO A 398 -13.35 1.33 -1.03
CA PRO A 398 -14.68 1.95 -1.10
C PRO A 398 -14.95 2.93 0.02
N ILE A 399 -15.54 4.08 -0.34
CA ILE A 399 -16.02 5.10 0.60
C ILE A 399 -17.56 5.19 0.48
N PRO A 400 -18.32 5.16 1.58
CA PRO A 400 -17.88 5.05 2.98
C PRO A 400 -17.28 3.67 3.28
N VAL A 401 -16.24 3.63 4.10
CA VAL A 401 -15.61 2.39 4.53
C VAL A 401 -16.57 1.60 5.43
N LYS A 402 -16.69 0.30 5.14
CA LYS A 402 -17.47 -0.66 5.93
C LYS A 402 -16.59 -1.80 6.40
N ASP A 403 -16.84 -2.30 7.59
CA ASP A 403 -16.14 -3.44 8.21
C ASP A 403 -17.06 -4.62 8.51
N LYS A 404 -18.39 -4.45 8.35
CA LYS A 404 -19.40 -5.46 8.64
C LYS A 404 -20.41 -5.57 7.51
N GLU A 405 -20.79 -6.81 7.21
CA GLU A 405 -21.94 -7.12 6.38
C GLU A 405 -23.12 -7.49 7.29
N LEU A 406 -24.28 -6.88 7.04
CA LEU A 406 -25.46 -7.04 7.88
C LEU A 406 -26.48 -8.03 7.32
N LYS A 407 -26.35 -8.39 6.04
CA LYS A 407 -27.23 -9.32 5.35
C LYS A 407 -26.44 -10.50 4.82
N HIS A 408 -27.02 -11.68 4.91
CA HIS A 408 -26.45 -12.84 4.25
C HIS A 408 -26.33 -12.62 2.74
N VAL A 409 -25.34 -13.29 2.15
CA VAL A 409 -24.91 -13.09 0.77
C VAL A 409 -25.86 -13.82 -0.16
N ASP A 410 -26.22 -13.19 -1.28
CA ASP A 410 -26.93 -13.81 -2.41
C ASP A 410 -26.38 -13.18 -3.70
N ASP A 411 -25.07 -13.36 -3.86
CA ASP A 411 -24.31 -12.72 -4.92
C ASP A 411 -24.26 -13.66 -6.13
N ASN A 412 -24.66 -13.15 -7.28
CA ASN A 412 -24.28 -13.71 -8.58
C ASN A 412 -23.59 -12.59 -9.37
N PHE A 413 -22.72 -12.95 -10.31
CA PHE A 413 -21.94 -11.96 -11.05
C PHE A 413 -22.65 -11.48 -12.33
N SER A 414 -23.97 -11.63 -12.44
CA SER A 414 -24.74 -11.04 -13.55
C SER A 414 -24.77 -9.52 -13.49
N ASP A 415 -24.73 -8.97 -12.27
CA ASP A 415 -24.46 -7.57 -12.00
C ASP A 415 -22.99 -7.41 -11.61
N ALA A 416 -22.19 -6.81 -12.50
CA ALA A 416 -20.76 -6.61 -12.27
C ALA A 416 -20.47 -5.74 -11.03
N THR A 417 -21.43 -4.93 -10.55
CA THR A 417 -21.23 -4.07 -9.38
C THR A 417 -21.17 -4.84 -8.06
N VAL A 418 -21.63 -6.10 -8.04
CA VAL A 418 -21.54 -6.98 -6.87
C VAL A 418 -20.11 -7.13 -6.37
N ILE A 419 -19.13 -7.04 -7.29
CA ILE A 419 -17.71 -7.14 -6.99
C ILE A 419 -17.24 -6.08 -6.00
N ASN A 420 -17.93 -4.93 -5.90
CA ASN A 420 -17.60 -3.88 -4.93
C ASN A 420 -17.83 -4.30 -3.46
N LYS A 421 -18.46 -5.46 -3.22
CA LYS A 421 -18.60 -6.07 -1.89
C LYS A 421 -17.58 -7.18 -1.63
N TRP A 422 -16.76 -7.52 -2.63
CA TRP A 422 -15.73 -8.54 -2.55
C TRP A 422 -14.36 -7.90 -2.36
N ASN A 423 -13.56 -8.51 -1.50
CA ASN A 423 -12.17 -8.13 -1.33
C ASN A 423 -11.33 -8.92 -2.33
N LEU A 424 -10.52 -8.24 -3.13
CA LEU A 424 -9.71 -8.86 -4.18
C LEU A 424 -8.22 -8.64 -3.92
N TYR A 425 -7.43 -9.65 -4.25
CA TYR A 425 -5.99 -9.57 -4.38
C TYR A 425 -5.62 -10.14 -5.75
N SER A 426 -5.13 -9.27 -6.62
CA SER A 426 -4.97 -9.53 -8.05
C SER A 426 -3.56 -9.18 -8.55
N PRO A 427 -2.55 -10.03 -8.28
CA PRO A 427 -1.27 -10.01 -8.98
C PRO A 427 -1.44 -10.02 -10.52
N LEU A 428 -0.46 -9.53 -11.27
CA LEU A 428 -0.48 -9.51 -12.74
C LEU A 428 -0.48 -10.91 -13.35
N TRP A 429 0.22 -11.86 -12.71
CA TRP A 429 0.28 -13.26 -13.13
C TRP A 429 -0.72 -14.16 -12.39
N CYS A 430 -1.50 -13.60 -11.45
CA CYS A 430 -2.61 -14.26 -10.76
C CYS A 430 -3.85 -13.36 -10.68
N ARG A 431 -4.58 -13.23 -11.79
CA ARG A 431 -5.65 -12.22 -11.90
C ARG A 431 -6.97 -12.68 -11.28
N THR A 432 -7.67 -11.75 -10.61
CA THR A 432 -9.09 -11.88 -10.26
C THR A 432 -9.93 -10.96 -11.13
N VAL A 433 -10.82 -11.53 -11.94
CA VAL A 433 -11.61 -10.78 -12.94
C VAL A 433 -13.04 -11.28 -12.98
N VAL A 434 -14.00 -10.37 -13.03
CA VAL A 434 -15.38 -10.72 -13.39
C VAL A 434 -15.50 -10.76 -14.91
N GLN A 435 -15.79 -11.94 -15.46
CA GLN A 435 -15.97 -12.18 -16.88
C GLN A 435 -17.09 -13.21 -17.08
N ASP A 436 -17.91 -13.02 -18.11
CA ASP A 436 -19.01 -13.93 -18.47
C ASP A 436 -19.91 -14.30 -17.28
N LYS A 437 -20.20 -13.30 -16.44
CA LYS A 437 -21.01 -13.42 -15.22
C LYS A 437 -20.44 -14.41 -14.19
N LYS A 438 -19.12 -14.53 -14.12
CA LYS A 438 -18.39 -15.34 -13.15
C LYS A 438 -17.20 -14.55 -12.61
N LEU A 439 -16.81 -14.80 -11.37
CA LEU A 439 -15.52 -14.35 -10.84
C LEU A 439 -14.46 -15.41 -11.15
N SER A 440 -13.57 -15.09 -12.08
CA SER A 440 -12.44 -15.94 -12.44
C SER A 440 -11.22 -15.62 -11.59
N LEU A 441 -10.58 -16.64 -11.05
CA LEU A 441 -9.27 -16.60 -10.41
C LEU A 441 -8.31 -17.39 -11.30
N ALA A 442 -7.42 -16.68 -11.99
CA ALA A 442 -6.37 -17.26 -12.83
C ALA A 442 -5.02 -17.18 -12.09
N ASP A 443 -4.15 -18.16 -12.29
CA ASP A 443 -2.86 -18.24 -11.59
C ASP A 443 -1.79 -18.93 -12.42
N SER A 444 -0.69 -18.21 -12.66
CA SER A 444 0.52 -18.69 -13.31
C SER A 444 1.80 -18.26 -12.56
N ASP A 445 1.68 -17.71 -11.35
CA ASP A 445 2.83 -17.18 -10.60
C ASP A 445 3.29 -18.19 -9.53
N PRO A 446 4.49 -18.77 -9.64
CA PRO A 446 5.01 -19.66 -8.61
C PRO A 446 5.27 -18.95 -7.26
N PHE A 447 5.28 -17.61 -7.25
CA PHE A 447 5.61 -16.80 -6.08
C PHE A 447 4.41 -16.03 -5.52
N ASP A 448 3.23 -16.16 -6.14
CA ASP A 448 2.01 -15.48 -5.72
C ASP A 448 0.73 -16.29 -5.94
N TYR A 449 -0.42 -15.71 -5.60
CA TYR A 449 -1.72 -16.30 -5.90
C TYR A 449 -2.81 -15.25 -6.10
N ALA A 450 -3.88 -15.63 -6.80
CA ALA A 450 -5.13 -14.90 -6.83
C ALA A 450 -5.90 -15.19 -5.53
N LYS A 451 -6.53 -14.16 -4.95
CA LYS A 451 -7.42 -14.34 -3.79
C LYS A 451 -8.65 -13.45 -3.87
N ALA A 452 -9.81 -14.02 -3.56
CA ALA A 452 -11.07 -13.30 -3.38
C ALA A 452 -11.71 -13.66 -2.03
N GLU A 453 -12.16 -12.66 -1.28
CA GLU A 453 -12.87 -12.85 -0.01
C GLU A 453 -14.22 -12.16 -0.02
N ARG A 454 -15.21 -12.77 0.65
CA ARG A 454 -16.52 -12.15 0.86
C ARG A 454 -16.92 -12.24 2.33
N ILE A 455 -17.15 -11.08 2.92
CA ILE A 455 -17.69 -10.96 4.28
C ILE A 455 -19.20 -11.26 4.26
N PHE A 456 -19.69 -11.95 5.27
CA PHE A 456 -21.11 -12.19 5.56
C PHE A 456 -21.36 -11.95 7.07
N PRO A 457 -22.62 -11.91 7.54
CA PRO A 457 -22.91 -11.65 8.95
C PRO A 457 -22.26 -12.67 9.89
N ASN A 458 -21.68 -12.21 10.99
CA ASN A 458 -21.04 -13.07 11.98
C ASN A 458 -22.02 -14.17 12.46
N SER A 459 -21.62 -15.44 12.30
CA SER A 459 -22.53 -16.58 12.43
C SER A 459 -21.89 -17.75 13.21
N LYS A 460 -22.64 -18.35 14.14
CA LYS A 460 -22.28 -19.62 14.81
C LYS A 460 -22.82 -20.85 14.08
N LYS A 461 -23.92 -20.67 13.34
CA LYS A 461 -24.54 -21.67 12.47
C LYS A 461 -24.84 -21.02 11.12
N VAL A 462 -24.31 -21.58 10.04
CA VAL A 462 -24.42 -20.97 8.71
C VAL A 462 -24.43 -22.04 7.63
N SER A 463 -25.27 -21.83 6.61
CA SER A 463 -25.20 -22.51 5.33
C SER A 463 -24.46 -21.62 4.34
N VAL A 464 -23.50 -22.17 3.62
CA VAL A 464 -22.72 -21.51 2.57
C VAL A 464 -22.78 -22.34 1.31
N GLU A 465 -23.34 -21.78 0.24
CA GLU A 465 -23.52 -22.45 -1.04
C GLU A 465 -22.83 -21.66 -2.16
N PHE A 466 -22.06 -22.34 -3.01
CA PHE A 466 -21.37 -21.75 -4.15
C PHE A 466 -21.15 -22.79 -5.24
N ALA A 467 -20.82 -22.34 -6.45
CA ALA A 467 -20.45 -23.24 -7.55
C ALA A 467 -19.13 -22.81 -8.20
N ILE A 468 -18.28 -23.80 -8.49
CA ILE A 468 -16.94 -23.63 -9.08
C ILE A 468 -16.84 -24.41 -10.39
N THR A 469 -16.24 -23.83 -11.43
CA THR A 469 -15.76 -24.58 -12.60
C THR A 469 -14.24 -24.45 -12.70
N PRO A 470 -13.49 -25.52 -12.37
CA PRO A 470 -12.06 -25.62 -12.69
C PRO A 470 -11.86 -25.78 -14.21
N GLN A 471 -10.91 -25.08 -14.82
CA GLN A 471 -10.63 -25.21 -16.28
C GLN A 471 -9.56 -26.25 -16.62
N GLN A 472 -8.99 -26.87 -15.59
CA GLN A 472 -7.94 -27.89 -15.63
C GLN A 472 -8.20 -28.91 -14.52
N LYS A 473 -7.46 -30.03 -14.48
CA LYS A 473 -7.57 -31.02 -13.39
C LYS A 473 -6.24 -31.63 -12.93
N ASP A 474 -5.15 -31.28 -13.59
CA ASP A 474 -3.84 -31.95 -13.52
C ASP A 474 -2.69 -31.00 -13.11
N PHE A 475 -3.01 -29.75 -12.77
CA PHE A 475 -2.09 -28.75 -12.23
C PHE A 475 -2.89 -27.62 -11.55
N GLY A 476 -2.20 -26.78 -10.78
CA GLY A 476 -2.80 -25.71 -9.98
C GLY A 476 -3.50 -26.23 -8.71
N ALA A 477 -3.89 -25.30 -7.84
CA ALA A 477 -4.70 -25.61 -6.67
C ALA A 477 -5.69 -24.48 -6.38
N LEU A 478 -6.81 -24.80 -5.74
CA LEU A 478 -7.73 -23.80 -5.17
C LEU A 478 -8.05 -24.21 -3.73
N GLU A 479 -7.70 -23.38 -2.76
CA GLU A 479 -8.14 -23.49 -1.37
C GLU A 479 -9.38 -22.60 -1.15
N ILE A 480 -10.40 -23.16 -0.50
CA ILE A 480 -11.62 -22.46 -0.10
C ILE A 480 -11.79 -22.58 1.41
N GLU A 481 -11.78 -21.46 2.11
CA GLU A 481 -11.78 -21.41 3.57
C GLU A 481 -12.98 -20.63 4.10
N ILE A 482 -13.55 -21.10 5.23
CA ILE A 482 -14.49 -20.31 6.03
C ILE A 482 -13.76 -19.90 7.30
N VAL A 483 -13.70 -18.58 7.54
CA VAL A 483 -12.80 -17.98 8.54
C VAL A 483 -13.55 -17.08 9.53
N ASP A 484 -12.96 -16.89 10.71
CA ASP A 484 -13.42 -15.94 11.72
C ASP A 484 -13.00 -14.48 11.41
N ALA A 485 -13.36 -13.56 12.31
CA ALA A 485 -12.97 -12.15 12.21
C ALA A 485 -11.45 -11.95 12.18
N LYS A 486 -10.70 -12.81 12.87
CA LYS A 486 -9.23 -12.78 12.92
C LYS A 486 -8.57 -13.43 11.70
N GLY A 487 -9.34 -14.00 10.77
CA GLY A 487 -8.83 -14.69 9.59
C GLY A 487 -8.39 -16.13 9.86
N THR A 488 -8.78 -16.71 11.00
CA THR A 488 -8.51 -18.10 11.35
C THR A 488 -9.44 -19.02 10.57
N PRO A 489 -8.93 -19.88 9.67
CA PRO A 489 -9.76 -20.85 8.97
C PRO A 489 -10.18 -21.99 9.89
N CYS A 490 -11.50 -22.20 10.07
CA CYS A 490 -12.00 -23.34 10.82
C CYS A 490 -12.09 -24.61 9.96
N LEU A 491 -12.34 -24.43 8.65
CA LEU A 491 -12.37 -25.47 7.63
C LEU A 491 -11.71 -24.99 6.34
N ARG A 492 -11.26 -25.96 5.53
CA ARG A 492 -10.61 -25.73 4.24
C ARG A 492 -10.97 -26.86 3.27
N LEU A 493 -11.59 -26.49 2.16
CA LEU A 493 -11.84 -27.34 1.01
C LEU A 493 -10.76 -27.07 -0.05
N MET A 494 -10.40 -28.09 -0.82
CA MET A 494 -9.32 -27.97 -1.81
C MET A 494 -9.70 -28.66 -3.12
N PHE A 495 -9.47 -27.99 -4.25
CA PHE A 495 -9.34 -28.62 -5.56
C PHE A 495 -7.85 -28.75 -5.84
N ASP A 496 -7.32 -29.98 -5.77
CA ASP A 496 -5.88 -30.23 -5.89
C ASP A 496 -5.42 -30.44 -7.34
N SER A 497 -4.11 -30.47 -7.55
CA SER A 497 -3.47 -30.66 -8.85
C SER A 497 -3.61 -32.06 -9.43
N THR A 498 -4.31 -32.98 -8.75
CA THR A 498 -4.51 -34.37 -9.19
C THR A 498 -5.98 -34.70 -9.45
N GLY A 499 -6.84 -33.68 -9.48
CA GLY A 499 -8.25 -33.82 -9.81
C GLY A 499 -9.13 -34.24 -8.63
N ASN A 500 -8.65 -34.11 -7.39
CA ASN A 500 -9.44 -34.43 -6.20
C ASN A 500 -10.08 -33.19 -5.57
N ILE A 501 -11.26 -33.41 -5.00
CA ILE A 501 -11.86 -32.49 -4.04
C ILE A 501 -11.55 -33.03 -2.64
N LEU A 502 -10.86 -32.24 -1.83
CA LEU A 502 -10.41 -32.63 -0.50
C LEU A 502 -10.98 -31.70 0.57
N THR A 503 -10.99 -32.17 1.81
CA THR A 503 -11.13 -31.32 2.99
C THR A 503 -10.00 -31.56 4.00
N LYS A 504 -9.56 -30.49 4.67
CA LYS A 504 -8.54 -30.57 5.72
C LYS A 504 -9.14 -31.10 7.02
N GLN A 505 -8.50 -32.13 7.59
CA GLN A 505 -8.88 -32.80 8.83
C GLN A 505 -7.67 -32.89 9.78
N GLY A 506 -7.26 -31.74 10.32
CA GLY A 506 -6.05 -31.63 11.13
C GLY A 506 -4.79 -31.82 10.27
N TYR A 507 -4.00 -32.84 10.58
CA TYR A 507 -2.76 -33.16 9.85
C TYR A 507 -2.99 -33.94 8.55
N ARG A 508 -4.19 -34.54 8.35
CA ARG A 508 -4.55 -35.28 7.12
C ARG A 508 -5.53 -34.48 6.27
N ASN A 509 -5.60 -34.86 5.00
CA ASN A 509 -6.68 -34.50 4.11
C ASN A 509 -7.60 -35.71 3.91
N LYS A 510 -8.90 -35.45 3.80
CA LYS A 510 -9.93 -36.46 3.49
C LYS A 510 -10.49 -36.17 2.11
N SER A 511 -10.54 -37.18 1.25
CA SER A 511 -11.19 -37.04 -0.07
C SER A 511 -12.70 -36.91 0.08
N LEU A 512 -13.27 -35.96 -0.64
CA LEU A 512 -14.71 -35.75 -0.79
C LEU A 512 -15.22 -36.17 -2.17
N GLY A 513 -14.32 -36.37 -3.14
CA GLY A 513 -14.65 -36.77 -4.50
C GLY A 513 -13.55 -36.38 -5.49
N LYS A 514 -13.91 -36.41 -6.77
CA LYS A 514 -13.07 -35.96 -7.89
C LYS A 514 -13.79 -34.88 -8.68
N TYR A 515 -13.05 -34.12 -9.48
CA TYR A 515 -13.59 -33.14 -10.41
C TYR A 515 -12.95 -33.31 -11.79
N SER A 516 -13.66 -32.83 -12.81
CA SER A 516 -13.16 -32.73 -14.19
C SER A 516 -12.98 -31.27 -14.59
N ALA A 517 -12.07 -31.02 -15.52
CA ALA A 517 -11.95 -29.72 -16.17
C ALA A 517 -13.24 -29.39 -16.94
N GLY A 518 -13.71 -28.14 -16.83
CA GLY A 518 -14.90 -27.63 -17.52
C GLY A 518 -16.24 -28.00 -16.87
N GLU A 519 -16.26 -28.92 -15.90
CA GLU A 519 -17.48 -29.31 -15.20
C GLU A 519 -17.73 -28.41 -13.97
N THR A 520 -18.96 -27.90 -13.85
CA THR A 520 -19.38 -27.12 -12.68
C THR A 520 -19.63 -28.04 -11.49
N VAL A 521 -19.02 -27.70 -10.36
CA VAL A 521 -19.21 -28.36 -9.07
C VAL A 521 -19.95 -27.42 -8.13
N THR A 522 -21.17 -27.80 -7.73
CA THR A 522 -21.94 -27.09 -6.70
C THR A 522 -21.60 -27.65 -5.33
N MET A 523 -21.24 -26.75 -4.40
CA MET A 523 -20.87 -27.05 -3.04
C MET A 523 -21.85 -26.39 -2.07
N SER A 524 -22.41 -27.16 -1.15
CA SER A 524 -23.14 -26.63 0.01
C SER A 524 -22.45 -27.08 1.29
N VAL A 525 -22.20 -26.13 2.19
CA VAL A 525 -21.53 -26.34 3.48
C VAL A 525 -22.46 -25.86 4.59
N GLU A 526 -22.85 -26.78 5.47
CA GLU A 526 -23.59 -26.46 6.70
C GLU A 526 -22.62 -26.53 7.88
N LEU A 527 -22.32 -25.40 8.49
CA LEU A 527 -21.35 -25.28 9.57
C LEU A 527 -22.03 -24.94 10.90
N ASN A 528 -21.63 -25.63 11.97
CA ASN A 528 -21.97 -25.30 13.35
C ASN A 528 -20.69 -25.18 14.19
N THR A 529 -20.30 -23.97 14.56
CA THR A 529 -19.08 -23.70 15.34
C THR A 529 -19.18 -24.20 16.78
N THR A 530 -20.40 -24.27 17.34
CA THR A 530 -20.63 -24.75 18.71
C THR A 530 -20.34 -26.25 18.84
N THR A 531 -20.77 -27.06 17.86
CA THR A 531 -20.45 -28.50 17.84
C THR A 531 -19.14 -28.80 17.10
N ARG A 532 -18.57 -27.80 16.41
CA ARG A 532 -17.41 -27.87 15.52
C ARG A 532 -17.60 -28.76 14.28
N PHE A 533 -18.80 -29.25 14.03
CA PHE A 533 -19.08 -30.05 12.84
C PHE A 533 -19.46 -29.18 11.66
N TYR A 534 -19.10 -29.66 10.47
CA TYR A 534 -19.67 -29.16 9.24
C TYR A 534 -19.97 -30.31 8.29
N THR A 535 -21.01 -30.14 7.49
CA THR A 535 -21.41 -31.09 6.47
C THR A 535 -21.16 -30.49 5.09
N VAL A 536 -20.57 -31.27 4.19
CA VAL A 536 -20.36 -30.88 2.79
C VAL A 536 -21.27 -31.72 1.90
N ILE A 537 -22.00 -31.07 1.00
CA ILE A 537 -22.83 -31.68 -0.04
C ILE A 537 -22.30 -31.22 -1.39
N ILE A 538 -21.91 -32.18 -2.24
CA ILE A 538 -21.38 -31.92 -3.58
C ILE A 538 -22.43 -32.35 -4.61
N ASN A 539 -22.81 -31.44 -5.51
CA ASN A 539 -23.78 -31.69 -6.60
C ASN A 539 -25.10 -32.31 -6.12
N GLY A 540 -25.59 -31.91 -4.93
CA GLY A 540 -26.80 -32.47 -4.32
C GLY A 540 -26.68 -33.93 -3.87
N GLY A 541 -25.46 -34.48 -3.84
CA GLY A 541 -25.19 -35.86 -3.46
C GLY A 541 -25.29 -36.13 -1.95
N LYS A 542 -24.76 -37.28 -1.51
CA LYS A 542 -24.83 -37.70 -0.11
C LYS A 542 -24.05 -36.72 0.81
N PRO A 543 -24.64 -36.27 1.92
CA PRO A 543 -23.95 -35.42 2.89
C PRO A 543 -22.71 -36.10 3.49
N ASN A 544 -21.61 -35.35 3.58
CA ASN A 544 -20.35 -35.79 4.16
C ASN A 544 -20.04 -34.97 5.43
N ASN A 545 -20.14 -35.60 6.60
CA ASN A 545 -19.89 -34.94 7.88
C ASN A 545 -18.39 -34.90 8.22
N ASN A 546 -17.93 -33.75 8.72
CA ASN A 546 -16.53 -33.45 8.98
C ASN A 546 -16.37 -32.56 10.22
N LEU A 547 -15.16 -32.46 10.74
CA LEU A 547 -14.83 -31.67 11.94
C LEU A 547 -13.92 -30.50 11.57
N CYS A 548 -14.22 -29.30 12.09
CA CYS A 548 -13.35 -28.13 11.94
C CYS A 548 -11.96 -28.43 12.50
N PHE A 549 -10.92 -28.19 11.69
CA PHE A 549 -9.54 -28.46 12.07
C PHE A 549 -8.99 -27.43 13.06
N ALA A 550 -9.55 -26.22 13.07
CA ALA A 550 -9.31 -25.20 14.10
C ALA A 550 -10.64 -24.78 14.74
N PRO A 551 -10.72 -24.64 16.07
CA PRO A 551 -11.89 -24.09 16.72
C PRO A 551 -11.97 -22.57 16.52
N VAL A 552 -13.17 -22.06 16.26
CA VAL A 552 -13.49 -20.63 16.21
C VAL A 552 -14.82 -20.39 16.93
N GLU A 553 -15.04 -19.22 17.51
CA GLU A 553 -16.32 -18.91 18.14
C GLU A 553 -17.43 -18.74 17.10
N SER A 554 -17.14 -18.00 16.05
CA SER A 554 -18.04 -17.71 14.93
C SER A 554 -17.24 -17.44 13.66
N VAL A 555 -17.92 -17.45 12.52
CA VAL A 555 -17.35 -17.19 11.21
C VAL A 555 -18.04 -16.00 10.55
N GLU A 556 -17.32 -15.28 9.69
CA GLU A 556 -17.88 -14.11 8.98
C GLU A 556 -17.32 -13.91 7.57
N ARG A 557 -16.48 -14.82 7.08
CA ARG A 557 -15.84 -14.70 5.77
C ARG A 557 -15.68 -16.05 5.10
N ILE A 558 -15.83 -16.04 3.77
CA ILE A 558 -15.35 -17.09 2.88
C ILE A 558 -14.20 -16.54 2.03
N VAL A 559 -13.17 -17.36 1.82
CA VAL A 559 -11.95 -17.04 1.07
C VAL A 559 -11.76 -18.06 -0.04
N PHE A 560 -11.50 -17.60 -1.25
CA PHE A 560 -11.08 -18.40 -2.41
C PHE A 560 -9.65 -18.00 -2.76
N ARG A 561 -8.71 -18.94 -2.82
CA ARG A 561 -7.29 -18.65 -3.08
C ARG A 561 -6.64 -19.72 -3.95
N THR A 562 -5.95 -19.34 -5.01
CA THR A 562 -5.33 -20.28 -5.98
C THR A 562 -3.99 -20.86 -5.55
N GLY A 563 -3.67 -20.78 -4.25
CA GLY A 563 -2.41 -21.24 -3.70
C GLY A 563 -2.49 -21.43 -2.19
N ASN A 564 -1.45 -22.06 -1.64
CA ASN A 564 -1.35 -22.32 -0.20
C ASN A 564 -1.12 -21.01 0.57
N THR A 565 -1.58 -20.96 1.82
CA THR A 565 -1.23 -19.86 2.74
C THR A 565 0.29 -19.71 2.86
N ARG A 566 0.83 -18.54 2.52
CA ARG A 566 2.23 -18.19 2.80
C ARG A 566 2.40 -17.81 4.26
N ARG A 567 3.49 -18.30 4.87
CA ARG A 567 3.85 -18.01 6.28
C ARG A 567 5.18 -17.27 6.40
N PHE A 568 6.06 -17.42 5.41
CA PHE A 568 7.27 -16.61 5.29
C PHE A 568 6.95 -15.27 4.61
N PRO A 569 7.52 -14.15 5.04
CA PRO A 569 8.39 -13.98 6.22
C PRO A 569 7.59 -14.04 7.53
N ASP A 570 8.25 -14.30 8.64
CA ASP A 570 7.69 -14.18 9.99
C ASP A 570 8.46 -13.13 10.81
N ALA A 571 8.07 -12.95 12.08
CA ALA A 571 8.67 -11.95 12.96
C ALA A 571 10.17 -12.21 13.28
N ASP A 572 10.64 -13.45 13.08
CA ASP A 572 12.02 -13.86 13.33
C ASP A 572 12.87 -13.87 12.04
N THR A 573 12.25 -13.60 10.90
CA THR A 573 12.93 -13.56 9.60
C THR A 573 13.92 -12.37 9.54
N PRO A 574 15.19 -12.60 9.15
CA PRO A 574 16.17 -11.51 8.96
C PRO A 574 15.67 -10.46 7.97
N THR A 575 15.96 -9.18 8.23
CA THR A 575 15.45 -8.07 7.40
C THR A 575 15.98 -8.09 5.96
N ASP A 576 17.28 -8.36 5.80
CA ASP A 576 17.97 -8.27 4.52
C ASP A 576 17.98 -9.64 3.81
N GLN A 577 17.55 -9.65 2.54
CA GLN A 577 17.71 -10.78 1.63
C GLN A 577 18.71 -10.38 0.54
N ASP A 578 19.86 -11.04 0.51
CA ASP A 578 20.94 -10.81 -0.45
C ASP A 578 21.04 -11.88 -1.54
N TYR A 579 20.07 -12.81 -1.58
CA TYR A 579 19.95 -13.86 -2.57
C TYR A 579 18.63 -13.76 -3.36
N ASP A 580 18.65 -14.26 -4.59
CA ASP A 580 17.44 -14.47 -5.39
C ASP A 580 16.82 -15.83 -5.07
N LEU A 581 15.50 -15.95 -5.21
CA LEU A 581 14.84 -17.24 -5.12
C LEU A 581 15.17 -18.10 -6.35
N PRO A 582 15.28 -19.43 -6.21
CA PRO A 582 15.45 -20.33 -7.35
C PRO A 582 14.35 -20.12 -8.39
N ASP A 583 14.73 -20.07 -9.67
CA ASP A 583 13.82 -19.84 -10.80
C ASP A 583 12.95 -18.57 -10.66
N ALA A 584 13.48 -17.48 -10.08
CA ALA A 584 12.75 -16.22 -9.83
C ALA A 584 12.00 -15.65 -11.06
N ASP A 585 12.51 -15.92 -12.26
CA ASP A 585 11.94 -15.45 -13.53
C ASP A 585 10.83 -16.38 -14.08
N ARG A 586 10.65 -17.58 -13.51
CA ARG A 586 9.76 -18.63 -14.05
C ARG A 586 8.29 -18.24 -13.95
N ARG A 587 7.54 -18.66 -14.97
CA ARG A 587 6.08 -18.65 -15.02
C ARG A 587 5.56 -20.08 -15.16
N ASP A 588 4.58 -20.43 -14.34
CA ASP A 588 3.96 -21.76 -14.35
C ASP A 588 2.79 -21.80 -15.37
N LYS A 589 2.26 -23.00 -15.64
CA LYS A 589 1.09 -23.17 -16.50
C LYS A 589 -0.14 -22.54 -15.81
N GLU A 590 -0.90 -21.72 -16.54
CA GLU A 590 -2.02 -20.97 -15.98
C GLU A 590 -3.20 -21.86 -15.58
N ALA A 591 -3.52 -21.90 -14.29
CA ALA A 591 -4.68 -22.56 -13.72
C ALA A 591 -5.83 -21.55 -13.54
N VAL A 592 -7.06 -21.92 -13.90
CA VAL A 592 -8.22 -21.03 -13.81
C VAL A 592 -9.36 -21.71 -13.07
N TYR A 593 -9.94 -20.99 -12.11
CA TYR A 593 -11.12 -21.41 -11.34
C TYR A 593 -12.20 -20.33 -11.42
N GLN A 594 -13.41 -20.70 -11.82
CA GLN A 594 -14.52 -19.76 -11.99
C GLN A 594 -15.56 -19.94 -10.90
N VAL A 595 -15.79 -18.91 -10.08
CA VAL A 595 -16.88 -18.84 -9.10
C VAL A 595 -18.12 -18.28 -9.78
N HIS A 596 -19.24 -19.00 -9.75
CA HIS A 596 -20.47 -18.58 -10.42
C HIS A 596 -21.38 -17.74 -9.53
N TYR A 597 -21.47 -18.10 -8.26
CA TYR A 597 -22.28 -17.42 -7.27
C TYR A 597 -21.81 -17.77 -5.86
N LEU A 598 -22.28 -17.00 -4.89
CA LEU A 598 -22.14 -17.28 -3.47
C LEU A 598 -23.44 -16.94 -2.75
N LYS A 599 -23.93 -17.87 -1.94
CA LYS A 599 -25.08 -17.68 -1.06
C LYS A 599 -24.69 -18.04 0.36
N THR A 600 -25.15 -17.26 1.33
CA THR A 600 -25.10 -17.65 2.74
C THR A 600 -26.48 -17.55 3.37
N LYS A 601 -26.75 -18.33 4.43
CA LYS A 601 -28.00 -18.26 5.21
C LYS A 601 -27.72 -18.66 6.66
N ALA A 602 -28.45 -18.06 7.60
CA ALA A 602 -28.46 -18.54 8.98
C ALA A 602 -29.15 -19.91 9.05
N LEU A 603 -28.70 -20.76 9.99
CA LEU A 603 -29.26 -22.09 10.28
C LEU A 603 -29.79 -22.21 11.70
#